data_AF-A2BX27-F1
#
_entry.id   AF-A2BX27-F1
#
_cell.length_a   1.000
_cell.length_b   1.000
_cell.length_c   1.000
_cell.angle_alpha   90.00
_cell.angle_beta   90.00
_cell.angle_gamma   90.00
#
_symmetry.space_group_name_H-M   'P 1'
#
loop_
_entity.id
_entity.type
_entity.pdbx_description
1 polymer ?
#
loop_
_entity_poly.entity_id
_entity_poly.type
_entity_poly.pdbx_seq_one_letter_code
_entity_poly.pdbx_strand_id
1 'polypeptide(L)'
;MHNYYCPYCNPKYQFHKKTTSGELICGLCGDPLKKKPFIKITKIIAILASLTLVLPLIYSFIILIKNQINAPRRNYQAYGSLIKTISK
;
A
#
# COMPACT_ATOMS: atom_id res chain seq x y z
N MET A 1 -17.48 -7.08 15.65
CA MET A 1 -18.80 -6.40 15.69
C MET A 1 -19.28 -6.13 14.26
N HIS A 2 -20.52 -6.54 13.99
CA HIS A 2 -21.40 -6.29 12.84
C HIS A 2 -20.79 -6.28 11.42
N ASN A 3 -20.23 -7.41 10.99
CA ASN A 3 -19.94 -7.70 9.57
C ASN A 3 -21.20 -7.98 8.74
N TYR A 4 -22.37 -7.62 9.24
CA TYR A 4 -23.66 -7.99 8.68
C TYR A 4 -24.58 -6.78 8.74
N TYR A 5 -25.25 -6.47 7.63
CA TYR A 5 -26.13 -5.31 7.50
C TYR A 5 -27.42 -5.70 6.77
N CYS A 6 -28.52 -5.04 7.13
CA CYS A 6 -29.77 -5.12 6.37
C CYS A 6 -29.73 -4.06 5.25
N PRO A 7 -30.02 -4.41 3.99
CA PRO A 7 -30.06 -3.43 2.90
C PRO A 7 -31.33 -2.56 2.91
N TYR A 8 -32.37 -2.96 3.66
CA TYR A 8 -33.68 -2.30 3.63
C TYR A 8 -33.90 -1.33 4.79
N CYS A 9 -33.41 -1.65 5.99
CA CYS A 9 -33.55 -0.78 7.16
C CYS A 9 -32.43 0.26 7.26
N ASN A 10 -32.69 1.37 7.95
CA ASN A 10 -31.66 2.36 8.25
C ASN A 10 -30.56 1.75 9.15
N PRO A 11 -29.27 1.75 8.72
CA PRO A 11 -28.16 1.13 9.44
C PRO A 11 -27.94 1.66 10.86
N LYS A 12 -28.40 2.88 11.17
CA LYS A 12 -28.26 3.46 12.52
C LYS A 12 -29.11 2.73 13.57
N TYR A 13 -30.20 2.09 13.15
CA TYR A 13 -31.17 1.45 14.06
C TYR A 13 -31.18 -0.07 13.92
N GLN A 14 -30.27 -0.65 13.13
CA GLN A 14 -30.21 -2.10 12.92
C GLN A 14 -29.64 -2.81 14.15
N PHE A 15 -30.36 -3.80 14.64
CA PHE A 15 -29.87 -4.77 15.61
C PHE A 15 -30.06 -6.20 15.09
N HIS A 16 -29.16 -7.09 15.50
CA HIS A 16 -29.09 -8.46 15.02
C HIS A 16 -29.91 -9.38 15.93
N LYS A 17 -30.79 -10.19 15.36
CA LYS A 17 -31.55 -11.21 16.08
C LYS A 17 -31.27 -12.57 15.46
N LYS A 18 -31.10 -13.60 16.29
CA LYS A 18 -31.01 -14.98 15.81
C LYS A 18 -32.42 -15.57 15.79
N THR A 19 -32.78 -16.23 14.69
CA THR A 19 -34.00 -17.03 14.62
C THR A 19 -33.81 -18.33 15.42
N THR A 20 -34.91 -19.01 15.71
CA THR A 20 -34.92 -20.36 16.27
C THR A 20 -34.23 -21.39 15.36
N SER A 21 -34.15 -21.12 14.06
CA SER A 21 -33.39 -21.91 13.07
C SER A 21 -31.89 -21.57 13.01
N GLY A 22 -31.43 -20.56 13.77
CA GLY A 22 -30.02 -20.15 13.83
C GLY A 22 -29.59 -19.10 12.80
N GLU A 23 -30.49 -18.63 11.95
CA GLU A 23 -30.22 -17.58 10.96
C GLU A 23 -30.14 -16.19 11.62
N LEU A 24 -29.22 -15.37 11.10
CA LEU A 24 -29.05 -13.97 11.52
C LEU A 24 -29.97 -13.07 10.70
N ILE A 25 -31.01 -12.56 11.37
CA ILE A 25 -32.01 -11.66 10.78
C ILE A 25 -31.93 -10.25 11.38
N CYS A 26 -32.48 -9.29 10.65
CA CYS A 26 -32.69 -7.94 11.14
C CYS A 26 -33.83 -7.93 12.17
N GLY A 27 -33.60 -7.38 13.35
CA GLY A 27 -34.64 -7.29 14.38
C GLY A 27 -35.74 -6.26 14.10
N LEU A 28 -35.58 -5.42 13.07
CA LEU A 28 -36.57 -4.42 12.66
C LEU A 28 -37.54 -4.96 11.58
N CYS A 29 -37.03 -5.51 10.48
CA CYS A 29 -37.85 -5.99 9.36
C CYS A 29 -37.97 -7.52 9.26
N GLY A 30 -37.18 -8.28 10.01
CA GLY A 30 -37.15 -9.74 9.93
C GLY A 30 -36.36 -10.32 8.76
N ASP A 31 -35.83 -9.49 7.85
CA ASP A 31 -35.05 -9.95 6.70
C ASP A 31 -33.67 -10.52 7.09
N PRO A 32 -33.12 -11.46 6.30
CA PRO A 32 -31.78 -11.99 6.51
C PRO A 32 -30.71 -10.90 6.32
N LEU A 33 -29.74 -10.88 7.24
CA LEU A 33 -28.63 -9.91 7.18
C LEU A 33 -27.60 -10.32 6.11
N LYS A 34 -27.12 -9.35 5.31
CA LYS A 34 -26.07 -9.55 4.31
C LYS A 34 -24.68 -9.29 4.88
N LYS A 35 -23.69 -10.11 4.51
CA LYS A 35 -22.30 -9.92 4.92
C LYS A 35 -21.71 -8.66 4.26
N LYS A 36 -21.10 -7.79 5.06
CA LYS A 36 -20.41 -6.59 4.62
C LYS A 36 -19.05 -7.02 4.02
N PRO A 37 -18.67 -6.49 2.84
CA PRO A 37 -17.36 -6.80 2.27
C PRO A 37 -16.26 -6.28 3.21
N PHE A 38 -15.33 -7.16 3.58
CA PHE A 38 -14.26 -6.86 4.54
C PHE A 38 -13.28 -5.80 4.02
N ILE A 39 -13.06 -5.76 2.70
CA ILE A 39 -12.10 -4.86 2.05
C ILE A 39 -12.81 -4.17 0.89
N LYS A 40 -12.84 -2.84 0.91
CA LYS A 40 -13.28 -2.04 -0.23
C LYS A 40 -12.23 -2.13 -1.33
N ILE A 41 -12.63 -2.45 -2.57
CA ILE A 41 -11.73 -2.53 -3.74
C ILE A 41 -10.94 -1.23 -3.90
N THR A 42 -11.55 -0.08 -3.62
CA THR A 42 -10.90 1.24 -3.64
C THR A 42 -9.68 1.32 -2.71
N LYS A 43 -9.69 0.63 -1.57
CA LYS A 43 -8.54 0.57 -0.65
C LYS A 43 -7.39 -0.24 -1.24
N ILE A 44 -7.69 -1.32 -1.97
CA ILE A 44 -6.70 -2.13 -2.68
C ILE A 44 -6.04 -1.30 -3.77
N ILE A 45 -6.84 -0.58 -4.56
CA ILE A 45 -6.35 0.30 -5.64
C ILE A 45 -5.46 1.42 -5.06
N ALA A 46 -5.86 2.03 -3.95
CA ALA A 46 -5.06 3.05 -3.27
C ALA A 46 -3.70 2.51 -2.81
N ILE A 47 -3.67 1.29 -2.26
CA ILE A 47 -2.42 0.62 -1.85
C ILE A 47 -1.54 0.36 -3.06
N LEU A 48 -2.10 -0.22 -4.14
CA LEU A 48 -1.38 -0.46 -5.39
C LEU A 48 -0.76 0.82 -5.95
N ALA A 49 -1.54 1.88 -6.07
CA ALA A 49 -1.07 3.17 -6.57
C ALA A 49 0.06 3.75 -5.70
N SER A 50 -0.06 3.65 -4.37
CA SER A 50 0.98 4.11 -3.45
C SER A 50 2.28 3.30 -3.58
N LEU A 51 2.18 1.97 -3.73
CA LEU A 51 3.33 1.10 -3.90
C LEU A 51 4.06 1.41 -5.21
N THR A 52 3.34 1.58 -6.32
CA THR A 52 3.94 1.93 -7.61
C THR A 52 4.74 3.23 -7.54
N LEU A 53 4.29 4.20 -6.74
CA LEU A 53 5.02 5.46 -6.52
C LEU A 53 6.25 5.28 -5.63
N VAL A 54 6.15 4.46 -4.58
CA VAL A 54 7.19 4.30 -3.56
C VAL A 54 8.32 3.35 -4.00
N LEU A 55 8.02 2.32 -4.78
CA LEU A 55 9.01 1.35 -5.29
C LEU A 55 10.22 2.00 -5.99
N PRO A 56 10.05 2.91 -6.99
CA PRO A 56 11.18 3.53 -7.67
C PRO A 56 12.00 4.45 -6.75
N LEU A 57 11.37 5.08 -5.76
CA LEU A 57 12.05 5.90 -4.76
C LEU A 57 12.96 5.03 -3.88
N ILE A 58 12.45 3.89 -3.38
CA ILE A 58 13.24 2.94 -2.59
C ILE A 58 14.42 2.40 -3.42
N TYR A 59 14.17 2.00 -4.67
CA TYR A 59 15.21 1.47 -5.55
C TYR A 59 16.34 2.48 -5.79
N SER A 60 15.97 3.73 -6.09
CA SER A 60 16.93 4.82 -6.29
C SER A 60 17.73 5.10 -5.02
N PHE A 61 17.08 5.05 -3.85
CA PHE A 61 17.73 5.24 -2.55
C PHE A 61 18.76 4.13 -2.26
N ILE A 62 18.43 2.88 -2.57
CA ILE A 62 19.36 1.74 -2.42
C ILE A 62 20.58 1.90 -3.34
N ILE A 63 20.38 2.30 -4.60
CA ILE A 63 21.49 2.55 -5.53
C ILE A 63 22.39 3.67 -5.01
N LEU A 64 21.79 4.77 -4.53
CA LEU A 64 22.55 5.89 -3.98
C LEU A 64 23.46 5.42 -2.84
N ILE A 65 22.91 4.67 -1.87
CA ILE A 65 23.68 4.13 -0.74
C ILE A 65 24.78 3.19 -1.24
N LYS A 66 24.47 2.28 -2.18
CA LYS A 66 25.46 1.37 -2.76
C LYS A 66 26.61 2.11 -3.45
N ASN A 67 26.31 3.19 -4.17
CA ASN A 67 27.32 3.99 -4.86
C ASN A 67 28.21 4.80 -3.90
N GLN A 68 27.70 5.18 -2.71
CA GLN A 68 28.50 5.83 -1.68
C GLN A 68 29.42 4.83 -0.96
N ILE A 69 28.93 3.62 -0.67
CA ILE A 69 29.71 2.57 0.02
C ILE A 69 30.76 1.96 -0.91
N ASN A 70 30.37 1.63 -2.15
CA ASN A 70 31.27 1.17 -3.19
C ASN A 70 31.69 2.33 -4.09
N ALA A 71 32.15 3.44 -3.47
CA ALA A 71 32.65 4.58 -4.21
C ALA A 71 33.66 4.07 -5.25
N PRO A 72 33.39 4.20 -6.56
CA PRO A 72 34.38 3.83 -7.55
C PRO A 72 35.62 4.66 -7.23
N ARG A 73 36.78 4.01 -7.10
CA ARG A 73 38.07 4.71 -7.05
C ARG A 73 38.18 5.50 -8.35
N ARG A 74 37.66 6.73 -8.36
CA ARG A 74 37.83 7.66 -9.45
C ARG A 74 39.31 8.01 -9.43
N ASN A 75 40.08 7.29 -10.24
CA ASN A 75 41.43 7.71 -10.61
C ASN A 75 41.28 8.97 -11.47
N TYR A 76 41.13 10.12 -10.82
CA TYR A 76 41.32 11.43 -11.42
C TYR A 76 42.81 11.62 -11.76
N GLN A 77 43.36 10.81 -12.67
CA GLN A 77 44.73 10.94 -13.16
C GLN A 77 44.78 11.36 -14.65
N ALA A 78 43.82 12.17 -15.11
CA ALA A 78 43.75 12.58 -16.51
C ALA A 78 44.29 14.00 -16.80
N TYR A 79 45.02 14.66 -15.88
CA TYR A 79 45.55 16.00 -16.16
C TYR A 79 47.01 16.26 -15.72
N GLY A 80 47.60 15.41 -14.88
CA GLY A 80 48.99 15.61 -14.41
C GLY A 80 50.07 15.21 -15.43
N SER A 81 49.81 14.23 -16.29
CA SER A 81 50.77 13.74 -17.29
C SER A 81 50.88 14.67 -18.51
N LEU A 82 49.82 15.41 -18.82
CA LEU A 82 49.76 16.31 -19.98
C LEU A 82 50.55 17.60 -19.69
N ILE A 83 50.43 18.16 -18.48
CA ILE A 83 51.23 19.32 -18.04
C ILE A 83 52.74 18.97 -17.97
N LYS A 84 53.08 17.75 -17.53
CA LYS A 84 54.49 17.32 -17.44
C LYS A 84 55.15 17.09 -18.81
N THR A 85 54.35 16.85 -19.85
CA THR A 85 54.84 16.69 -21.23
C THR A 85 54.97 18.02 -21.95
N ILE A 86 54.16 19.02 -21.61
CA ILE A 86 54.27 20.38 -22.17
C ILE A 86 55.39 21.19 -21.51
N SER A 87 55.79 20.84 -20.28
CA SER A 87 56.83 21.53 -19.51
C SER A 87 58.26 20.97 -19.70
N LYS A 88 58.48 20.04 -20.66
CA LYS A 88 59.80 19.45 -20.95
C LYS A 88 60.16 19.67 -22.40
#